data_AF-A0A957NNE0-F1
#
_entry.id   AF-A0A957NNE0-F1
#
_cell.length_a   1.000
_cell.length_b   1.000
_cell.length_c   1.000
_cell.angle_alpha   90.00
_cell.angle_beta   90.00
_cell.angle_gamma   90.00
#
_symmetry.space_group_name_H-M   'P 1'
#
loop_
_entity.id
_entity.type
_entity.pdbx_description
1 polymer ?
#
loop_
_entity_poly.entity_id
_entity_poly.type
_entity_poly.pdbx_seq_one_letter_code
_entity_poly.pdbx_strand_id
1 'polypeptide(L)'
;LHTVQEIEAGTFQPLPYTLFPITDVSSAFHFMAQGKNVGKVILALPTSARAPGNFGRNEPSELSINADSAYLITGGPDRLTLDIADWLVQQGARHLIMVARDGAISKLPKAAVHKLEAAGAQVVVIDADLSAPQDIERVITTAGASLRGIIYAADSFANSLLPNQTTAQFEGGFASNVQGAWNLHLATQALPLDFFICFSANPPLMDSQAMTGLQGRAIDSAISAFLDALAHHRRALGLPAHSINWSGWAEAPMSAEAGNRATWAQTENSAITPEMRLQLLDIILTQPDAQIGLLPTNWSELIQKLPHVPSLFDYLGKPLERLSPANKPSSVPPADSLLERLAKASAQDVHEILISEIGQQVAQVLGFDANDILDHEQGLFDVGLDSLMAIELRNRLQTLVGQALPSTLIFDYPTVQQICDYLAKDVLLLPQWDEEKEEKHQEDAKLQTVNNDVEPAGLAVAELEMMSESELEALLMMEVTNIQKGER
;
A
#
# COMPACT_ATOMS: atom_id res chain seq x y z
N LEU A 1 -13.67 -20.00 42.37
CA LEU A 1 -12.47 -20.61 43.00
C LEU A 1 -12.46 -22.13 42.80
N HIS A 2 -13.51 -22.86 43.19
CA HIS A 2 -13.61 -24.32 42.94
C HIS A 2 -13.40 -24.71 41.46
N THR A 3 -14.10 -24.04 40.53
CA THR A 3 -13.97 -24.29 39.08
C THR A 3 -12.57 -23.95 38.53
N VAL A 4 -11.86 -22.99 39.12
CA VAL A 4 -10.48 -22.65 38.69
C VAL A 4 -9.53 -23.76 39.11
N GLN A 5 -9.66 -24.24 40.35
CA GLN A 5 -8.87 -25.36 40.87
C GLN A 5 -9.14 -26.66 40.09
N GLU A 6 -10.38 -26.89 39.65
CA GLU A 6 -10.74 -28.05 38.81
C GLU A 6 -10.21 -27.93 37.37
N ILE A 7 -10.09 -26.72 36.83
CA ILE A 7 -9.43 -26.46 35.53
C ILE A 7 -7.91 -26.65 35.66
N GLU A 8 -7.29 -26.12 36.72
CA GLU A 8 -5.86 -26.29 37.02
C GLU A 8 -5.51 -27.77 37.27
N ALA A 9 -6.41 -28.52 37.91
CA ALA A 9 -6.29 -29.96 38.10
C ALA A 9 -6.61 -30.79 36.84
N GLY A 10 -6.92 -30.15 35.71
CA GLY A 10 -7.20 -30.80 34.42
C GLY A 10 -8.53 -31.57 34.36
N THR A 11 -9.41 -31.40 35.36
CA THR A 11 -10.74 -32.05 35.40
C THR A 11 -11.69 -31.42 34.37
N PHE A 12 -11.52 -30.12 34.10
CA PHE A 12 -12.22 -29.41 33.03
C PHE A 12 -11.22 -28.73 32.09
N GLN A 13 -11.45 -28.80 30.79
CA GLN A 13 -10.70 -28.00 29.82
C GLN A 13 -11.42 -26.68 29.54
N PRO A 14 -10.70 -25.54 29.46
CA PRO A 14 -11.30 -24.28 29.08
C PRO A 14 -11.82 -24.37 27.64
N LEU A 15 -12.94 -23.68 27.38
CA LEU A 15 -13.48 -23.57 26.03
C LEU A 15 -12.46 -22.85 25.13
N PRO A 16 -12.42 -23.18 23.82
CA PRO A 16 -11.70 -22.39 22.84
C PRO A 16 -12.08 -20.92 22.99
N TYR A 17 -11.12 -20.02 22.83
CA TYR A 17 -11.40 -18.59 22.91
C TYR A 17 -10.72 -17.80 21.80
N THR A 18 -11.34 -16.69 21.44
CA THR A 18 -10.79 -15.69 20.52
C THR A 18 -10.54 -14.41 21.30
N LEU A 19 -9.30 -13.93 21.26
CA LEU A 19 -8.84 -12.81 22.06
C LEU A 19 -8.80 -11.54 21.20
N PHE A 20 -9.39 -10.47 21.70
CA PHE A 20 -9.33 -9.13 21.12
C PHE A 20 -8.73 -8.16 22.14
N PRO A 21 -7.85 -7.23 21.76
CA PRO A 21 -7.40 -6.20 22.67
C PRO A 21 -8.58 -5.29 23.04
N ILE A 22 -8.61 -4.76 24.26
CA ILE A 22 -9.71 -3.87 24.68
C ILE A 22 -9.76 -2.56 23.88
N THR A 23 -8.69 -2.20 23.18
CA THR A 23 -8.68 -1.07 22.24
C THR A 23 -9.51 -1.34 20.99
N ASP A 24 -9.81 -2.61 20.70
CA ASP A 24 -10.55 -3.05 19.52
C ASP A 24 -11.85 -3.81 19.89
N VAL A 25 -12.57 -3.25 20.87
CA VAL A 25 -13.86 -3.78 21.35
C VAL A 25 -14.88 -3.87 20.22
N SER A 26 -14.88 -2.89 19.30
CA SER A 26 -15.80 -2.88 18.15
C SER A 26 -15.65 -4.11 17.29
N SER A 27 -14.42 -4.54 16.98
CA SER A 27 -14.18 -5.75 16.18
C SER A 27 -14.57 -7.02 16.94
N ALA A 28 -14.36 -7.08 18.26
CA ALA A 28 -14.80 -8.21 19.09
C ALA A 28 -16.32 -8.39 19.05
N PHE A 29 -17.09 -7.30 19.16
CA PHE A 29 -18.55 -7.34 19.06
C PHE A 29 -19.03 -7.70 17.65
N HIS A 30 -18.40 -7.16 16.60
CA HIS A 30 -18.72 -7.55 15.22
C HIS A 30 -18.43 -9.03 14.95
N PHE A 31 -17.30 -9.54 15.44
CA PHE A 31 -16.91 -10.94 15.31
C PHE A 31 -17.92 -11.88 15.96
N MET A 32 -18.42 -11.51 17.15
CA MET A 32 -19.48 -12.24 17.84
C MET A 32 -20.83 -12.12 17.11
N ALA A 33 -21.20 -10.92 16.65
CA ALA A 33 -22.47 -10.68 15.95
C ALA A 33 -22.58 -11.43 14.60
N GLN A 34 -21.45 -11.67 13.94
CA GLN A 34 -21.36 -12.44 12.70
C GLN A 34 -21.45 -13.97 12.92
N GLY A 35 -21.51 -14.44 14.17
CA GLY A 35 -21.56 -15.88 14.50
C GLY A 35 -20.27 -16.63 14.16
N LYS A 36 -19.15 -15.91 13.98
CA LYS A 36 -17.84 -16.50 13.63
C LYS A 36 -17.11 -17.11 14.84
N ASN A 37 -17.58 -16.84 16.06
CA ASN A 37 -16.92 -17.30 17.28
C ASN A 37 -17.23 -18.77 17.60
N VAL A 38 -16.18 -19.58 17.72
CA VAL A 38 -16.26 -20.91 18.36
C VAL A 38 -15.74 -20.76 19.79
N GLY A 39 -16.60 -21.04 20.77
CA GLY A 39 -16.27 -20.88 22.19
C GLY A 39 -16.46 -19.45 22.71
N LYS A 40 -15.47 -18.89 23.42
CA LYS A 40 -15.58 -17.60 24.12
C LYS A 40 -14.84 -16.47 23.40
N VAL A 41 -15.46 -15.29 23.33
CA VAL A 41 -14.75 -14.07 22.93
C VAL A 41 -14.25 -13.38 24.19
N ILE A 42 -12.94 -13.14 24.28
CA ILE A 42 -12.28 -12.54 25.44
C ILE A 42 -11.70 -11.20 25.04
N LEU A 43 -12.04 -10.16 25.80
CA LEU A 43 -11.37 -8.87 25.72
C LEU A 43 -10.16 -8.90 26.64
N ALA A 44 -8.97 -8.90 26.04
CA ALA A 44 -7.74 -8.70 26.78
C ALA A 44 -7.64 -7.22 27.16
N LEU A 45 -7.83 -6.96 28.46
CA LEU A 45 -7.30 -5.74 29.05
C LEU A 45 -5.79 -5.72 28.76
N PRO A 46 -5.19 -4.53 28.52
CA PRO A 46 -3.75 -4.45 28.41
C PRO A 46 -3.23 -4.96 29.76
N THR A 47 -2.66 -6.16 29.77
CA THR A 47 -1.89 -6.65 30.90
C THR A 47 -0.56 -5.93 30.81
N SER A 48 -0.59 -4.61 30.92
CA SER A 48 0.56 -3.93 31.44
C SER A 48 0.72 -4.50 32.84
N ALA A 49 1.88 -5.08 33.12
CA ALA A 49 2.38 -5.09 34.49
C ALA A 49 2.52 -3.61 34.92
N ARG A 50 1.41 -2.92 35.20
CA ARG A 50 1.26 -1.52 35.62
C ARG A 50 -0.24 -1.27 35.86
N ALA A 51 -0.55 -0.83 37.08
CA ALA A 51 -1.89 -0.66 37.60
C ALA A 51 -2.78 0.27 36.75
N PRO A 52 -4.12 0.08 36.75
CA PRO A 52 -5.04 0.91 35.99
C PRO A 52 -5.13 2.30 36.63
N GLY A 53 -4.74 3.35 35.89
CA GLY A 53 -4.84 4.73 36.36
C GLY A 53 -4.22 5.83 35.50
N ASN A 54 -3.35 5.53 34.53
CA ASN A 54 -2.72 6.56 33.69
C ASN A 54 -3.16 6.49 32.23
N PHE A 55 -4.09 7.37 31.84
CA PHE A 55 -4.31 7.78 30.44
C PHE A 55 -3.37 8.94 30.04
N GLY A 56 -2.18 9.01 30.66
CA GLY A 56 -1.10 9.92 30.30
C GLY A 56 -0.03 9.12 29.55
N ARG A 57 0.52 9.72 28.47
CA ARG A 57 1.66 9.26 27.66
C ARG A 57 2.29 7.95 28.16
N ASN A 58 2.14 6.88 27.38
CA ASN A 58 2.87 5.62 27.55
C ASN A 58 4.35 5.93 27.85
N GLU A 59 4.76 5.90 29.11
CA GLU A 59 6.18 5.79 29.42
C GLU A 59 6.56 4.35 29.09
N PRO A 60 7.48 4.13 28.13
CA PRO A 60 7.84 2.80 27.69
C PRO A 60 8.21 1.96 28.91
N SER A 61 7.61 0.78 29.05
CA SER A 61 8.16 -0.23 29.93
C SER A 61 9.49 -0.63 29.31
N GLU A 62 10.60 -0.24 29.94
CA GLU A 62 11.94 -0.63 29.52
C GLU A 62 11.99 -2.15 29.47
N LEU A 63 12.06 -2.71 28.25
CA LEU A 63 12.28 -4.12 28.04
C LEU A 63 13.74 -4.38 28.40
N SER A 64 13.99 -4.82 29.65
CA SER A 64 15.34 -4.92 30.18
C SER A 64 15.99 -6.23 29.76
N ILE A 65 17.01 -6.15 28.91
CA ILE A 65 17.86 -7.29 28.59
C ILE A 65 18.67 -7.67 29.84
N ASN A 66 18.33 -8.81 30.44
CA ASN A 66 18.94 -9.32 31.66
C ASN A 66 20.20 -10.15 31.37
N ALA A 67 21.24 -9.97 32.18
CA ALA A 67 22.52 -10.68 32.09
C ALA A 67 22.39 -12.18 32.40
N ASP A 68 21.50 -12.57 33.32
CA ASP A 68 21.33 -13.97 33.74
C ASP A 68 20.43 -14.78 32.77
N SER A 69 19.98 -14.14 31.68
CA SER A 69 19.06 -14.73 30.71
C SER A 69 19.78 -15.11 29.41
N ALA A 70 19.26 -16.13 28.75
CA ALA A 70 19.73 -16.58 27.45
C ALA A 70 18.91 -15.98 26.31
N TYR A 71 19.58 -15.66 25.21
CA TYR A 71 18.97 -15.12 23.99
C TYR A 71 19.39 -15.95 22.78
N LEU A 72 18.40 -16.39 22.03
CA LEU A 72 18.56 -17.25 20.86
C LEU A 72 18.44 -16.44 19.57
N ILE A 73 19.42 -16.59 18.67
CA ILE A 73 19.44 -15.96 17.34
C ILE A 73 19.58 -17.06 16.29
N THR A 74 18.67 -17.10 15.30
CA THR A 74 18.70 -18.03 14.16
C THR A 74 19.18 -17.34 12.88
N GLY A 75 19.24 -18.07 11.75
CA GLY A 75 19.41 -17.48 10.41
C GLY A 75 20.83 -17.46 9.86
N GLY A 76 21.76 -18.18 10.48
CA GLY A 76 23.15 -18.19 10.06
C GLY A 76 23.91 -16.92 10.45
N PRO A 77 25.26 -16.96 10.44
CA PRO A 77 26.07 -15.78 10.68
C PRO A 77 26.05 -14.87 9.45
N ASP A 78 25.20 -13.86 9.51
CA ASP A 78 25.16 -12.75 8.56
C ASP A 78 25.43 -11.43 9.28
N ARG A 79 25.43 -10.32 8.52
CA ARG A 79 25.73 -9.01 9.12
C ARG A 79 24.67 -8.62 10.16
N LEU A 80 23.39 -8.86 9.86
CA LEU A 80 22.27 -8.46 10.69
C LEU A 80 22.27 -9.20 12.03
N THR A 81 22.37 -10.53 12.00
CA THR A 81 22.42 -11.38 13.20
C THR A 81 23.62 -11.05 14.08
N LEU A 82 24.76 -10.67 13.50
CA LEU A 82 25.94 -10.20 14.24
C LEU A 82 25.75 -8.81 14.85
N ASP A 83 25.16 -7.87 14.12
CA ASP A 83 24.85 -6.53 14.63
C ASP A 83 23.86 -6.61 15.80
N ILE A 84 22.88 -7.51 15.71
CA ILE A 84 21.91 -7.79 16.77
C ILE A 84 22.56 -8.45 17.97
N ALA A 85 23.45 -9.43 17.75
CA ALA A 85 24.20 -10.05 18.83
C ALA A 85 25.02 -8.99 19.59
N ASP A 86 25.69 -8.09 18.87
CA ASP A 86 26.44 -6.98 19.45
C ASP A 86 25.54 -6.04 20.25
N TRP A 87 24.39 -5.67 19.70
CA TRP A 87 23.40 -4.84 20.40
C TRP A 87 22.86 -5.52 21.66
N LEU A 88 22.50 -6.81 21.61
CA LEU A 88 22.05 -7.54 22.80
C LEU A 88 23.10 -7.51 23.92
N VAL A 89 24.38 -7.69 23.59
CA VAL A 89 25.47 -7.63 24.58
C VAL A 89 25.63 -6.23 25.15
N GLN A 90 25.51 -5.19 24.31
CA GLN A 90 25.52 -3.79 24.75
C GLN A 90 24.35 -3.48 25.69
N GLN A 91 23.17 -4.06 25.45
CA GLN A 91 21.99 -3.92 26.32
C GLN A 91 22.08 -4.73 27.62
N GLY A 92 23.08 -5.62 27.76
CA GLY A 92 23.33 -6.36 28.99
C GLY A 92 23.28 -7.88 28.88
N ALA A 93 22.98 -8.44 27.70
CA ALA A 93 22.97 -9.89 27.51
C ALA A 93 24.37 -10.48 27.77
N ARG A 94 24.42 -11.61 28.49
CA ARG A 94 25.67 -12.34 28.72
C ARG A 94 25.63 -13.78 28.23
N HIS A 95 24.49 -14.31 27.84
CA HIS A 95 24.36 -15.65 27.28
C HIS A 95 23.69 -15.58 25.91
N LEU A 96 24.47 -15.76 24.84
CA LEU A 96 24.00 -15.78 23.47
C LEU A 96 24.08 -17.18 22.88
N ILE A 97 23.02 -17.59 22.20
CA ILE A 97 22.95 -18.86 21.49
C ILE A 97 22.68 -18.56 20.03
N MET A 98 23.61 -18.93 19.17
CA MET A 98 23.49 -18.77 17.72
C MET A 98 23.23 -20.12 17.09
N VAL A 99 22.13 -20.26 16.36
CA VAL A 99 21.77 -21.49 15.64
C VAL A 99 21.92 -21.26 14.15
N ALA A 100 22.67 -22.15 13.52
CA ALA A 100 22.94 -22.14 12.09
C ALA A 100 23.28 -23.57 11.65
N ARG A 101 23.28 -23.85 10.34
CA ARG A 101 23.77 -25.12 9.80
C ARG A 101 25.29 -25.06 9.58
N ASP A 102 25.99 -26.19 9.65
CA ASP A 102 27.47 -26.29 9.59
C ASP A 102 28.13 -25.44 8.46
N GLY A 103 27.57 -25.50 7.25
CA GLY A 103 28.05 -24.71 6.11
C GLY A 103 27.96 -23.19 6.28
N ALA A 104 27.05 -22.72 7.15
CA ALA A 104 26.93 -21.33 7.53
C ALA A 104 27.83 -21.00 8.74
N ILE A 105 27.92 -21.90 9.74
CA ILE A 105 28.80 -21.75 10.92
C ILE A 105 30.26 -21.56 10.51
N SER A 106 30.75 -22.30 9.52
CA SER A 106 32.11 -22.15 9.00
C SER A 106 32.42 -20.75 8.46
N LYS A 107 31.40 -19.96 8.10
CA LYS A 107 31.52 -18.58 7.61
C LYS A 107 31.45 -17.54 8.75
N LEU A 108 31.16 -17.95 9.98
CA LEU A 108 31.12 -17.06 11.14
C LEU A 108 32.51 -16.45 11.38
N PRO A 109 32.66 -15.12 11.32
CA PRO A 109 33.94 -14.50 11.58
C PRO A 109 34.36 -14.72 13.04
N LYS A 110 35.45 -15.45 13.27
CA LYS A 110 35.99 -15.67 14.64
C LYS A 110 36.23 -14.35 15.39
N ALA A 111 36.64 -13.31 14.67
CA ALA A 111 36.83 -11.98 15.22
C ALA A 111 35.53 -11.37 15.78
N ALA A 112 34.37 -11.66 15.18
CA ALA A 112 33.08 -11.19 15.67
C ALA A 112 32.70 -11.90 16.97
N VAL A 113 32.87 -13.22 17.03
CA VAL A 113 32.64 -14.00 18.28
C VAL A 113 33.57 -13.52 19.40
N HIS A 114 34.87 -13.39 19.12
CA HIS A 114 35.82 -12.88 20.11
C HIS A 114 35.49 -11.45 20.58
N LYS A 115 34.92 -10.59 19.72
CA LYS A 115 34.48 -9.26 20.12
C LYS A 115 33.34 -9.34 21.14
N LEU A 116 32.36 -10.20 20.92
CA LEU A 116 31.25 -10.44 21.85
C LEU A 116 31.75 -11.04 23.18
N GLU A 117 32.67 -12.01 23.10
CA GLU A 117 33.30 -12.62 24.28
C GLU A 117 34.15 -11.64 25.09
N ALA A 118 34.92 -10.77 24.40
CA ALA A 118 35.68 -9.70 25.05
C ALA A 118 34.78 -8.66 25.74
N ALA A 119 33.54 -8.50 25.26
CA ALA A 119 32.51 -7.68 25.91
C ALA A 119 31.80 -8.41 27.08
N GLY A 120 32.22 -9.64 27.40
CA GLY A 120 31.76 -10.40 28.55
C GLY A 120 30.61 -11.37 28.26
N ALA A 121 30.22 -11.57 27.01
CA ALA A 121 29.18 -12.52 26.65
C ALA A 121 29.75 -13.93 26.39
N GLN A 122 29.06 -14.95 26.87
CA GLN A 122 29.26 -16.32 26.46
C GLN A 122 28.47 -16.56 25.17
N VAL A 123 29.16 -16.91 24.09
CA VAL A 123 28.53 -17.23 22.79
C VAL A 123 28.60 -18.73 22.54
N VAL A 124 27.44 -19.39 22.46
CA VAL A 124 27.33 -20.80 22.10
C VAL A 124 26.78 -20.90 20.68
N VAL A 125 27.55 -21.51 19.78
CA VAL A 125 27.11 -21.76 18.41
C VAL A 125 26.69 -23.20 18.29
N ILE A 126 25.45 -23.43 17.83
CA ILE A 126 24.86 -24.75 17.70
C ILE A 126 24.59 -25.02 16.22
N ASP A 127 25.23 -26.07 15.68
CA ASP A 127 24.86 -26.65 14.39
C ASP A 127 23.51 -27.35 14.52
N ALA A 128 22.44 -26.85 13.90
CA ALA A 128 21.10 -27.42 14.01
C ALA A 128 20.20 -27.10 12.80
N ASP A 129 19.35 -28.05 12.42
CA ASP A 129 18.22 -27.85 11.53
C ASP A 129 16.93 -27.69 12.35
N LEU A 130 16.41 -26.46 12.41
CA LEU A 130 15.21 -26.14 13.19
C LEU A 130 13.94 -26.83 12.65
N SER A 131 13.96 -27.36 11.44
CA SER A 131 12.86 -28.18 10.92
C SER A 131 12.80 -29.57 11.58
N ALA A 132 13.91 -30.04 12.16
CA ALA A 132 14.02 -31.33 12.83
C ALA A 132 13.68 -31.21 14.33
N PRO A 133 12.71 -32.01 14.85
CA PRO A 133 12.32 -31.96 16.26
C PRO A 133 13.47 -32.23 17.25
N GLN A 134 14.39 -33.14 16.92
CA GLN A 134 15.51 -33.49 17.81
C GLN A 134 16.50 -32.33 17.98
N ASP A 135 16.70 -31.54 16.93
CA ASP A 135 17.57 -30.38 16.96
C ASP A 135 16.94 -29.23 17.76
N ILE A 136 15.63 -29.05 17.65
CA ILE A 136 14.88 -28.10 18.48
C ILE A 136 15.02 -28.46 19.96
N GLU A 137 14.84 -29.74 20.32
CA GLU A 137 15.00 -30.20 21.70
C GLU A 137 16.40 -29.89 22.23
N ARG A 138 17.44 -30.15 21.43
CA ARG A 138 18.83 -29.83 21.79
C ARG A 138 19.07 -28.33 21.95
N VAL A 139 18.54 -27.50 21.04
CA VAL A 139 18.63 -26.03 21.12
C VAL A 139 17.97 -25.50 22.40
N ILE A 140 16.73 -25.93 22.68
CA ILE A 140 15.98 -25.48 23.86
C ILE A 140 16.63 -26.00 25.15
N THR A 141 17.12 -27.24 25.17
CA THR A 141 17.84 -27.79 26.32
C THR A 141 19.14 -27.02 26.60
N THR A 142 19.86 -26.62 25.55
CA THR A 142 21.09 -25.81 25.68
C THR A 142 20.77 -24.41 26.19
N ALA A 143 19.65 -23.82 25.77
CA ALA A 143 19.18 -22.55 26.28
C ALA A 143 18.69 -22.61 27.73
N GLY A 144 18.12 -23.74 28.13
CA GLY A 144 17.62 -23.96 29.48
C GLY A 144 16.42 -23.08 29.84
N ALA A 145 16.07 -23.09 31.13
CA ALA A 145 14.93 -22.33 31.65
C ALA A 145 15.15 -20.81 31.70
N SER A 146 16.37 -20.34 31.41
CA SER A 146 16.72 -18.91 31.37
C SER A 146 16.50 -18.27 30.00
N LEU A 147 16.01 -19.00 28.99
CA LEU A 147 15.67 -18.44 27.69
C LEU A 147 14.58 -17.37 27.84
N ARG A 148 14.92 -16.14 27.46
CA ARG A 148 14.00 -14.98 27.52
C ARG A 148 13.73 -14.34 26.17
N GLY A 149 14.63 -14.47 25.20
CA GLY A 149 14.43 -13.84 23.90
C GLY A 149 14.77 -14.76 22.75
N ILE A 150 13.95 -14.68 21.70
CA ILE A 150 14.21 -15.38 20.44
C ILE A 150 14.16 -14.37 19.31
N ILE A 151 15.18 -14.39 18.46
CA ILE A 151 15.26 -13.66 17.21
C ILE A 151 15.35 -14.68 16.08
N TYR A 152 14.24 -14.85 15.39
CA TYR A 152 14.09 -15.72 14.25
C TYR A 152 14.42 -14.98 12.97
N ALA A 153 15.70 -14.94 12.60
CA ALA A 153 16.10 -14.47 11.29
C ALA A 153 15.94 -15.61 10.26
N ALA A 154 15.14 -15.37 9.23
CA ALA A 154 14.90 -16.34 8.17
C ALA A 154 16.12 -16.46 7.23
N ASP A 155 16.42 -17.67 6.79
CA ASP A 155 17.42 -17.93 5.76
C ASP A 155 16.99 -17.30 4.43
N SER A 156 17.93 -16.69 3.70
CA SER A 156 17.69 -16.10 2.37
C SER A 156 17.74 -17.15 1.25
N PHE A 157 16.88 -17.02 0.24
CA PHE A 157 16.79 -17.93 -0.90
C PHE A 157 17.11 -17.27 -2.23
N ALA A 158 17.53 -18.08 -3.21
CA ALA A 158 17.79 -17.61 -4.56
C ALA A 158 16.48 -17.23 -5.25
N ASN A 159 16.30 -15.94 -5.50
CA ASN A 159 15.15 -15.41 -6.21
C ASN A 159 15.24 -15.78 -7.70
N SER A 160 14.17 -16.37 -8.22
CA SER A 160 14.00 -16.71 -9.63
C SER A 160 12.55 -16.50 -10.03
N LEU A 161 12.31 -16.07 -11.27
CA LEU A 161 10.95 -15.92 -11.82
C LEU A 161 10.14 -17.19 -11.56
N LEU A 162 8.83 -17.03 -11.33
CA LEU A 162 7.94 -18.15 -10.95
C LEU A 162 8.07 -19.39 -11.86
N PRO A 163 8.21 -19.29 -13.21
CA PRO A 163 8.41 -20.46 -14.07
C PRO A 163 9.73 -21.21 -13.84
N ASN A 164 10.73 -20.55 -13.24
CA ASN A 164 12.07 -21.06 -12.97
C ASN A 164 12.24 -21.47 -11.50
N GLN A 165 11.16 -21.47 -10.71
CA GLN A 165 11.17 -21.99 -9.35
C GLN A 165 10.86 -23.49 -9.36
N THR A 166 11.56 -24.23 -8.52
CA THR A 166 11.41 -25.68 -8.39
C THR A 166 10.75 -26.06 -7.07
N THR A 167 10.05 -27.19 -7.04
CA THR A 167 9.48 -27.74 -5.80
C THR A 167 10.53 -27.92 -4.72
N ALA A 168 11.74 -28.35 -5.08
CA ALA A 168 12.84 -28.52 -4.13
C ALA A 168 13.28 -27.20 -3.47
N GLN A 169 13.29 -26.08 -4.23
CA GLN A 169 13.56 -24.76 -3.66
C GLN A 169 12.46 -24.31 -2.70
N PHE A 170 11.19 -24.55 -3.07
CA PHE A 170 10.04 -24.25 -2.21
C PHE A 170 10.07 -25.08 -0.91
N GLU A 171 10.20 -26.40 -1.02
CA GLU A 171 10.26 -27.32 0.11
C GLU A 171 11.44 -27.00 1.03
N GLY A 172 12.61 -26.72 0.46
CA GLY A 172 13.79 -26.33 1.23
C GLY A 172 13.58 -25.03 2.02
N GLY A 173 12.99 -24.01 1.40
CA GLY A 173 12.70 -22.72 2.06
C GLY A 173 11.62 -22.81 3.12
N PHE A 174 10.57 -23.59 2.88
CA PHE A 174 9.51 -23.80 3.86
C PHE A 174 9.98 -24.67 5.02
N ALA A 175 10.77 -25.72 4.78
CA ALA A 175 11.33 -26.51 5.86
C ALA A 175 12.19 -25.63 6.79
N SER A 176 13.15 -24.88 6.24
CA SER A 176 14.07 -24.11 7.10
C SER A 176 13.40 -22.92 7.79
N ASN A 177 12.43 -22.24 7.15
CA ASN A 177 11.86 -21.01 7.70
C ASN A 177 10.47 -21.19 8.32
N VAL A 178 9.57 -21.90 7.66
CA VAL A 178 8.18 -22.06 8.11
C VAL A 178 8.11 -23.15 9.17
N GLN A 179 8.59 -24.35 8.86
CA GLN A 179 8.59 -25.46 9.81
C GLN A 179 9.50 -25.16 11.01
N GLY A 180 10.67 -24.56 10.78
CA GLY A 180 11.57 -24.12 11.85
C GLY A 180 10.94 -23.14 12.83
N ALA A 181 10.28 -22.09 12.34
CA ALA A 181 9.60 -21.11 13.18
C ALA A 181 8.42 -21.73 13.94
N TRP A 182 7.67 -22.62 13.29
CA TRP A 182 6.56 -23.33 13.91
C TRP A 182 7.03 -24.26 15.03
N ASN A 183 8.10 -25.01 14.82
CA ASN A 183 8.67 -25.89 15.83
C ASN A 183 9.17 -25.10 17.04
N LEU A 184 9.87 -23.99 16.82
CA LEU A 184 10.28 -23.11 17.92
C LEU A 184 9.09 -22.52 18.65
N HIS A 185 8.03 -22.14 17.92
CA HIS A 185 6.81 -21.68 18.56
C HIS A 185 6.26 -22.74 19.52
N LEU A 186 6.07 -23.97 19.06
CA LEU A 186 5.56 -25.07 19.88
C LEU A 186 6.45 -25.35 21.09
N ALA A 187 7.77 -25.40 20.90
CA ALA A 187 8.73 -25.70 21.96
C ALA A 187 8.85 -24.60 23.02
N THR A 188 8.36 -23.39 22.73
CA THR A 188 8.56 -22.21 23.60
C THR A 188 7.26 -21.66 24.18
N GLN A 189 6.10 -22.29 23.95
CA GLN A 189 4.80 -21.79 24.44
C GLN A 189 4.74 -21.67 25.96
N ALA A 190 5.39 -22.58 26.68
CA ALA A 190 5.42 -22.59 28.14
C ALA A 190 6.60 -21.82 28.74
N LEU A 191 7.49 -21.27 27.90
CA LEU A 191 8.66 -20.53 28.37
C LEU A 191 8.29 -19.06 28.62
N PRO A 192 8.83 -18.45 29.68
CA PRO A 192 8.51 -17.08 30.03
C PRO A 192 9.37 -16.10 29.21
N LEU A 193 9.19 -16.14 27.88
CA LEU A 193 9.87 -15.24 26.97
C LEU A 193 9.41 -13.79 27.21
N ASP A 194 10.34 -12.86 27.09
CA ASP A 194 10.09 -11.42 27.06
C ASP A 194 9.79 -10.98 25.61
N PHE A 195 10.43 -11.61 24.61
CA PHE A 195 10.17 -11.34 23.20
C PHE A 195 10.38 -12.57 22.29
N PHE A 196 9.64 -12.59 21.19
CA PHE A 196 9.81 -13.54 20.07
C PHE A 196 9.73 -12.74 18.77
N ILE A 197 10.86 -12.44 18.15
CA ILE A 197 10.92 -11.57 16.99
C ILE A 197 11.16 -12.40 15.74
N CYS A 198 10.28 -12.32 14.76
CA CYS A 198 10.48 -12.86 13.43
C CYS A 198 10.96 -11.76 12.49
N PHE A 199 12.02 -12.03 11.74
CA PHE A 199 12.38 -11.18 10.62
C PHE A 199 11.67 -11.68 9.38
N SER A 200 10.69 -10.89 8.97
CA SER A 200 10.07 -10.99 7.68
C SER A 200 10.83 -10.09 6.71
N ALA A 201 11.16 -10.60 5.53
CA ALA A 201 11.52 -9.72 4.44
C ALA A 201 10.23 -9.06 3.96
N ASN A 202 10.24 -7.75 3.68
CA ASN A 202 9.06 -7.13 3.08
C ASN A 202 8.88 -7.66 1.63
N PRO A 203 7.80 -8.38 1.29
CA PRO A 203 7.25 -8.27 -0.06
C PRO A 203 6.65 -6.86 -0.21
N PRO A 204 6.52 -6.34 -1.44
CA PRO A 204 6.63 -4.93 -1.79
C PRO A 204 5.46 -4.12 -1.23
N LEU A 205 5.47 -3.76 0.06
CA LEU A 205 4.44 -2.84 0.53
C LEU A 205 4.59 -1.53 -0.23
N MET A 206 5.80 -1.00 -0.44
CA MET A 206 6.06 0.19 -1.28
C MET A 206 7.56 0.40 -1.61
N ASP A 207 8.29 -0.57 -2.14
CA ASP A 207 9.57 -0.20 -2.80
C ASP A 207 9.24 0.51 -4.13
N SER A 208 10.10 1.39 -4.63
CA SER A 208 9.86 2.05 -5.92
C SER A 208 9.90 1.08 -7.11
N GLN A 209 10.25 -0.19 -6.87
CA GLN A 209 10.10 -1.30 -7.80
C GLN A 209 8.75 -2.00 -7.64
N ALA A 210 7.85 -1.58 -6.74
CA ALA A 210 6.53 -2.20 -6.51
C ALA A 210 5.61 -2.05 -7.73
N MET A 211 5.88 -1.07 -8.61
CA MET A 211 5.26 -0.99 -9.93
C MET A 211 5.72 -2.11 -10.90
N THR A 212 6.75 -2.89 -10.54
CA THR A 212 7.25 -4.09 -11.23
C THR A 212 7.43 -5.32 -10.29
N GLY A 213 7.01 -5.23 -9.02
CA GLY A 213 7.82 -5.68 -7.86
C GLY A 213 7.54 -7.04 -7.21
N LEU A 214 7.16 -8.06 -7.98
CA LEU A 214 7.13 -9.45 -7.47
C LEU A 214 7.97 -10.42 -8.30
N GLN A 215 8.67 -9.94 -9.33
CA GLN A 215 9.37 -10.80 -10.28
C GLN A 215 10.45 -11.63 -9.56
N GLY A 216 10.09 -12.88 -9.28
CA GLY A 216 10.93 -13.92 -8.74
C GLY A 216 11.07 -14.03 -7.22
N ARG A 217 10.24 -13.32 -6.44
CA ARG A 217 10.25 -13.35 -4.96
C ARG A 217 9.09 -14.13 -4.31
N ALA A 218 8.43 -15.02 -5.05
CA ALA A 218 7.23 -15.71 -4.57
C ALA A 218 7.47 -16.55 -3.30
N ILE A 219 8.57 -17.31 -3.23
CA ILE A 219 8.91 -18.14 -2.07
C ILE A 219 9.19 -17.25 -0.84
N ASP A 220 10.04 -16.24 -0.98
CA ASP A 220 10.35 -15.28 0.11
C ASP A 220 9.09 -14.57 0.63
N SER A 221 8.18 -14.20 -0.27
CA SER A 221 6.90 -13.57 0.07
C SER A 221 6.00 -14.50 0.87
N ALA A 222 5.91 -15.77 0.48
CA ALA A 222 5.09 -16.76 1.15
C ALA A 222 5.63 -17.12 2.54
N ILE A 223 6.95 -17.24 2.68
CA ILE A 223 7.62 -17.42 3.98
C ILE A 223 7.34 -16.21 4.89
N SER A 224 7.50 -15.01 4.37
CA SER A 224 7.27 -13.77 5.10
C SER A 224 5.83 -13.65 5.59
N ALA A 225 4.86 -13.93 4.72
CA ALA A 225 3.45 -13.95 5.10
C ALA A 225 3.14 -14.97 6.21
N PHE A 226 3.81 -16.13 6.21
CA PHE A 226 3.68 -17.10 7.31
C PHE A 226 4.25 -16.55 8.62
N LEU A 227 5.44 -15.94 8.59
CA LEU A 227 6.07 -15.38 9.79
C LEU A 227 5.25 -14.23 10.39
N ASP A 228 4.70 -13.37 9.53
CA ASP A 228 3.74 -12.33 9.93
C ASP A 228 2.52 -12.94 10.62
N ALA A 229 1.90 -13.95 9.99
CA ALA A 229 0.76 -14.64 10.57
C ALA A 229 1.09 -15.37 11.88
N LEU A 230 2.30 -15.93 12.02
CA LEU A 230 2.76 -16.57 13.24
C LEU A 230 2.89 -15.58 14.40
N ALA A 231 3.40 -14.37 14.14
CA ALA A 231 3.46 -13.33 15.16
C ALA A 231 2.06 -12.95 15.66
N HIS A 232 1.11 -12.73 14.73
CA HIS A 232 -0.30 -12.50 15.09
C HIS A 232 -0.90 -13.68 15.87
N HIS A 233 -0.64 -14.92 15.44
CA HIS A 233 -1.11 -16.12 16.11
C HIS A 233 -0.60 -16.23 17.55
N ARG A 234 0.71 -16.03 17.77
CA ARG A 234 1.31 -16.04 19.11
C ARG A 234 0.68 -15.00 20.03
N ARG A 235 0.43 -13.79 19.53
CA ARG A 235 -0.22 -12.73 20.31
C ARG A 235 -1.67 -13.02 20.64
N ALA A 236 -2.41 -13.67 19.74
CA ALA A 236 -3.77 -14.13 20.02
C ALA A 236 -3.81 -15.17 21.17
N LEU A 237 -2.72 -15.92 21.37
CA LEU A 237 -2.52 -16.83 22.50
C LEU A 237 -2.01 -16.12 23.78
N GLY A 238 -1.77 -14.81 23.74
CA GLY A 238 -1.20 -14.05 24.85
C GLY A 238 0.32 -14.20 25.00
N LEU A 239 0.99 -14.81 24.02
CA LEU A 239 2.45 -14.95 23.99
C LEU A 239 3.10 -13.73 23.30
N PRO A 240 4.31 -13.32 23.72
CA PRO A 240 5.00 -12.23 23.04
C PRO A 240 5.37 -12.67 21.63
N ALA A 241 5.15 -11.76 20.67
CA ALA A 241 5.70 -11.86 19.33
C ALA A 241 5.67 -10.52 18.58
N HIS A 242 6.67 -10.34 17.73
CA HIS A 242 6.73 -9.28 16.72
C HIS A 242 7.20 -9.88 15.40
N SER A 243 6.57 -9.52 14.29
CA SER A 243 7.15 -9.66 12.96
C SER A 243 7.65 -8.30 12.50
N ILE A 244 8.89 -8.23 12.07
CA ILE A 244 9.50 -7.00 11.55
C ILE A 244 9.68 -7.20 10.05
N ASN A 245 8.96 -6.41 9.26
CA ASN A 245 9.07 -6.39 7.80
C ASN A 245 10.17 -5.38 7.43
N TRP A 246 11.39 -5.87 7.25
CA TRP A 246 12.55 -5.04 6.90
C TRP A 246 12.51 -4.64 5.42
N SER A 247 12.74 -3.35 5.11
CA SER A 247 13.01 -2.89 3.74
C SER A 247 14.44 -3.17 3.30
N GLY A 248 14.76 -2.81 2.05
CA GLY A 248 16.11 -2.90 1.50
C GLY A 248 17.19 -2.31 2.41
N TRP A 249 18.31 -3.02 2.50
CA TRP A 249 19.46 -2.66 3.30
C TRP A 249 20.43 -1.77 2.51
N ALA A 250 21.06 -0.80 3.17
CA ALA A 250 22.06 0.06 2.53
C ALA A 250 23.33 -0.71 2.13
N GLU A 251 23.52 -1.89 2.70
CA GLU A 251 24.69 -2.73 2.51
C GLU A 251 24.35 -3.99 1.75
N ALA A 252 25.27 -4.43 0.89
CA ALA A 252 25.16 -5.72 0.23
C ALA A 252 25.33 -6.87 1.24
N PRO A 253 24.66 -8.02 1.04
CA PRO A 253 24.85 -9.22 1.86
C PRO A 253 26.33 -9.62 1.95
N MET A 254 26.75 -10.24 3.05
CA MET A 254 28.13 -10.74 3.20
C MET A 254 28.53 -11.74 2.10
N SER A 255 27.55 -12.43 1.50
CA SER A 255 27.69 -13.37 0.39
C SER A 255 27.73 -12.73 -1.00
N ALA A 256 27.56 -11.40 -1.13
CA ALA A 256 27.51 -10.74 -2.43
C ALA A 256 28.89 -10.69 -3.10
N GLU A 257 28.95 -11.16 -4.35
CA GLU A 257 30.12 -11.09 -5.22
C GLU A 257 30.53 -9.63 -5.49
N ALA A 258 31.84 -9.40 -5.64
CA ALA A 258 32.42 -8.06 -5.72
C ALA A 258 31.82 -7.18 -6.84
N GLY A 259 31.40 -7.78 -7.96
CA GLY A 259 30.77 -7.08 -9.09
C GLY A 259 29.37 -6.54 -8.80
N ASN A 260 28.61 -7.18 -7.91
CA ASN A 260 27.25 -6.77 -7.57
C ASN A 260 27.20 -5.70 -6.47
N ARG A 261 28.29 -5.46 -5.73
CA ARG A 261 28.33 -4.45 -4.66
C ARG A 261 28.22 -3.01 -5.19
N ALA A 262 28.75 -2.74 -6.38
CA ALA A 262 28.73 -1.41 -7.00
C ALA A 262 27.31 -0.99 -7.46
N THR A 263 26.48 -1.96 -7.84
CA THR A 263 25.09 -1.73 -8.26
C THR A 263 24.17 -1.44 -7.06
N TRP A 264 24.45 -2.04 -5.89
CA TRP A 264 23.68 -1.84 -4.67
C TRP A 264 23.92 -0.46 -4.04
N ALA A 265 25.17 0.03 -4.13
CA ALA A 265 25.58 1.34 -3.63
C ALA A 265 24.89 2.53 -4.32
N GLN A 266 24.16 2.34 -5.43
CA GLN A 266 23.44 3.44 -6.11
C GLN A 266 22.00 3.66 -5.61
N THR A 267 21.56 2.92 -4.59
CA THR A 267 20.17 2.98 -4.07
C THR A 267 20.14 3.71 -2.72
N GLU A 268 20.73 4.91 -2.66
CA GLU A 268 21.04 5.60 -1.38
C GLU A 268 19.87 6.34 -0.73
N ASN A 269 18.74 6.58 -1.42
CA ASN A 269 17.67 7.43 -0.87
C ASN A 269 16.59 6.70 -0.03
N SER A 270 16.66 5.37 0.15
CA SER A 270 15.58 4.62 0.84
C SER A 270 16.04 3.32 1.52
N ALA A 271 17.27 3.28 2.04
CA ALA A 271 17.84 2.06 2.60
C ALA A 271 18.12 2.18 4.11
N ILE A 272 17.94 1.08 4.85
CA ILE A 272 18.19 1.06 6.30
C ILE A 272 19.71 0.93 6.57
N THR A 273 20.30 1.96 7.19
CA THR A 273 21.70 1.94 7.64
C THR A 273 21.87 1.10 8.91
N PRO A 274 23.07 0.53 9.19
CA PRO A 274 23.33 -0.24 10.41
C PRO A 274 22.94 0.49 11.71
N GLU A 275 23.22 1.78 11.80
CA GLU A 275 22.92 2.60 12.97
C GLU A 275 21.40 2.71 13.18
N MET A 276 20.65 2.88 12.08
CA MET A 276 19.18 2.89 12.12
C MET A 276 18.61 1.54 12.57
N ARG A 277 19.22 0.40 12.18
CA ARG A 277 18.74 -0.94 12.57
C ARG A 277 18.63 -1.07 14.08
N LEU A 278 19.68 -0.67 14.78
CA LEU A 278 19.79 -0.83 16.23
C LEU A 278 18.84 0.12 16.98
N GLN A 279 18.75 1.37 16.55
CA GLN A 279 17.79 2.33 17.11
C GLN A 279 16.33 1.88 16.91
N LEU A 280 16.04 1.25 15.77
CA LEU A 280 14.70 0.74 15.48
C LEU A 280 14.35 -0.46 16.36
N LEU A 281 15.31 -1.31 16.72
CA LEU A 281 15.06 -2.44 17.63
C LEU A 281 14.62 -1.96 19.03
N ASP A 282 15.24 -0.91 19.56
CA ASP A 282 14.82 -0.30 20.84
C ASP A 282 13.35 0.15 20.78
N ILE A 283 12.97 0.78 19.66
CA ILE A 283 11.60 1.28 19.45
C ILE A 283 10.62 0.11 19.28
N ILE A 284 10.97 -0.88 18.45
CA ILE A 284 10.12 -2.03 18.09
C ILE A 284 9.73 -2.83 19.33
N LEU A 285 10.69 -3.08 20.21
CA LEU A 285 10.46 -3.82 21.45
C LEU A 285 9.44 -3.15 22.38
N THR A 286 9.26 -1.83 22.26
CA THR A 286 8.26 -1.08 23.04
C THR A 286 6.91 -0.97 22.36
N GLN A 287 6.78 -1.40 21.09
CA GLN A 287 5.53 -1.26 20.34
C GLN A 287 4.52 -2.36 20.70
N PRO A 288 3.23 -2.01 20.82
CA PRO A 288 2.17 -2.96 21.09
C PRO A 288 1.71 -3.72 19.85
N ASP A 289 2.29 -3.51 18.66
CA ASP A 289 1.82 -4.12 17.42
C ASP A 289 2.52 -5.45 17.10
N ALA A 290 1.77 -6.41 16.58
CA ALA A 290 2.28 -7.73 16.22
C ALA A 290 3.20 -7.71 15.01
N GLN A 291 3.00 -6.73 14.13
CA GLN A 291 3.66 -6.64 12.84
C GLN A 291 4.04 -5.18 12.61
N ILE A 292 5.30 -4.95 12.24
CA ILE A 292 5.86 -3.61 12.08
C ILE A 292 6.60 -3.56 10.75
N GLY A 293 6.14 -2.69 9.86
CA GLY A 293 6.81 -2.39 8.60
C GLY A 293 7.82 -1.26 8.76
N LEU A 294 9.08 -1.52 8.38
CA LEU A 294 10.13 -0.51 8.35
C LEU A 294 10.37 -0.09 6.91
N LEU A 295 9.97 1.14 6.59
CA LEU A 295 10.14 1.72 5.26
C LEU A 295 10.77 3.11 5.38
N PRO A 296 12.09 3.25 5.28
CA PRO A 296 12.75 4.54 5.22
C PRO A 296 12.47 5.15 3.85
N THR A 297 11.37 5.89 3.74
CA THR A 297 10.98 6.55 2.49
C THR A 297 10.62 8.01 2.75
N ASN A 298 10.87 8.85 1.76
CA ASN A 298 10.28 10.17 1.72
C ASN A 298 8.86 10.04 1.19
N TRP A 299 7.89 9.98 2.10
CA TRP A 299 6.48 9.83 1.77
C TRP A 299 5.99 10.89 0.79
N SER A 300 6.45 12.14 0.90
CA SER A 300 6.06 13.22 -0.02
C SER A 300 6.57 12.99 -1.44
N GLU A 301 7.81 12.52 -1.59
CA GLU A 301 8.38 12.19 -2.90
C GLU A 301 7.75 10.93 -3.51
N LEU A 302 7.50 9.90 -2.68
CA LEU A 302 6.86 8.65 -3.12
C LEU A 302 5.44 8.91 -3.62
N ILE A 303 4.66 9.70 -2.88
CA ILE A 303 3.27 10.04 -3.23
C ILE A 303 3.19 10.83 -4.53
N GLN A 304 4.12 11.74 -4.79
CA GLN A 304 4.19 12.49 -6.06
C GLN A 304 4.48 11.61 -7.28
N LYS A 305 5.16 10.47 -7.08
CA LYS A 305 5.51 9.53 -8.16
C LYS A 305 4.41 8.49 -8.42
N LEU A 306 3.42 8.37 -7.54
CA LEU A 306 2.34 7.40 -7.71
C LEU A 306 1.29 7.96 -8.69
N PRO A 307 0.90 7.22 -9.74
CA PRO A 307 -0.14 7.66 -10.67
C PRO A 307 -1.51 7.81 -10.00
N HIS A 308 -1.74 7.09 -8.90
CA HIS A 308 -2.90 7.22 -8.04
C HIS A 308 -2.47 7.04 -6.58
N VAL A 309 -2.84 7.98 -5.71
CA VAL A 309 -2.58 7.90 -4.26
C VAL A 309 -3.77 7.19 -3.62
N PRO A 310 -3.63 5.99 -3.03
CA PRO A 310 -4.73 5.37 -2.32
C PRO A 310 -5.16 6.25 -1.14
N SER A 311 -6.46 6.29 -0.82
CA SER A 311 -7.02 7.16 0.21
C SER A 311 -6.39 7.00 1.61
N LEU A 312 -5.82 5.83 1.89
CA LEU A 312 -5.03 5.57 3.10
C LEU A 312 -3.78 6.47 3.22
N PHE A 313 -3.20 6.89 2.09
CA PHE A 313 -1.99 7.70 1.99
C PHE A 313 -2.25 9.20 1.74
N ASP A 314 -3.51 9.62 1.59
CA ASP A 314 -3.89 11.03 1.37
C ASP A 314 -3.40 11.97 2.48
N TYR A 315 -3.19 11.43 3.69
CA TYR A 315 -2.68 12.18 4.84
C TYR A 315 -1.16 12.29 4.88
N LEU A 316 -0.44 11.38 4.21
CA LEU A 316 1.02 11.32 4.23
C LEU A 316 1.67 12.27 3.21
N GLY A 317 0.89 12.72 2.21
CA GLY A 317 1.32 13.72 1.22
C GLY A 317 1.05 15.17 1.64
N LYS A 318 0.32 15.38 2.74
CA LYS A 318 0.05 16.73 3.26
C LYS A 318 1.21 17.14 4.16
N PRO A 319 1.85 18.30 3.93
CA PRO A 319 2.86 18.79 4.85
C PRO A 319 2.28 18.80 6.28
N LEU A 320 3.05 18.29 7.24
CA LEU A 320 2.73 18.25 8.67
C LEU A 320 2.68 19.69 9.24
N GLU A 321 1.75 20.52 8.79
CA GLU A 321 1.48 21.85 9.37
C GLU A 321 0.64 21.76 10.66
N ARG A 322 0.30 20.55 11.12
CA ARG A 322 -0.71 20.33 12.18
C ARG A 322 -0.19 20.01 13.58
N LEU A 323 1.00 20.44 13.97
CA LEU A 323 1.46 20.34 15.37
C LEU A 323 1.98 21.64 15.99
N SER A 324 1.73 22.79 15.36
CA SER A 324 1.94 24.11 15.98
C SER A 324 0.59 24.70 16.38
N PRO A 325 0.33 24.99 17.67
CA PRO A 325 -0.93 25.60 18.07
C PRO A 325 -0.96 27.07 17.63
N ALA A 326 -2.06 27.44 16.97
CA ALA A 326 -2.46 28.79 16.59
C ALA A 326 -1.67 29.46 15.45
N ASN A 327 -2.09 29.18 14.20
CA ASN A 327 -2.35 30.26 13.26
C ASN A 327 -3.49 29.87 12.30
N LYS A 328 -4.40 30.83 12.07
CA LYS A 328 -5.60 30.68 11.23
C LYS A 328 -5.20 30.33 9.78
N PRO A 329 -5.99 29.51 9.06
CA PRO A 329 -5.71 29.19 7.67
C PRO A 329 -5.93 30.43 6.81
N SER A 330 -4.87 30.93 6.17
CA SER A 330 -4.97 31.75 4.97
C SER A 330 -4.80 30.82 3.78
N SER A 331 -5.92 30.42 3.18
CA SER A 331 -5.93 29.78 1.86
C SER A 331 -5.65 30.85 0.80
N VAL A 332 -4.41 30.92 0.32
CA VAL A 332 -4.10 31.57 -0.96
C VAL A 332 -3.89 30.42 -1.96
N PRO A 333 -4.78 30.22 -2.96
CA PRO A 333 -4.55 29.27 -4.04
C PRO A 333 -3.32 29.69 -4.86
N PRO A 334 -2.64 28.74 -5.54
CA PRO A 334 -1.57 29.07 -6.48
C PRO A 334 -2.09 29.97 -7.60
N ALA A 335 -1.25 30.91 -8.06
CA ALA A 335 -1.58 32.08 -8.87
C ALA A 335 -2.04 31.82 -10.33
N ASP A 336 -2.56 30.62 -10.66
CA ASP A 336 -3.02 30.23 -12.01
C ASP A 336 -4.16 29.18 -11.97
N SER A 337 -4.98 29.15 -10.91
CA SER A 337 -6.08 28.17 -10.81
C SER A 337 -7.20 28.42 -11.84
N LEU A 338 -7.84 27.36 -12.35
CA LEU A 338 -9.01 27.43 -13.25
C LEU A 338 -10.07 28.42 -12.73
N LEU A 339 -10.31 28.42 -11.42
CA LEU A 339 -11.28 29.29 -10.76
C LEU A 339 -10.93 30.78 -10.90
N GLU A 340 -9.65 31.14 -10.91
CA GLU A 340 -9.22 32.53 -11.16
C GLU A 340 -9.36 32.92 -12.64
N ARG A 341 -9.13 31.98 -13.57
CA ARG A 341 -9.35 32.20 -15.01
C ARG A 341 -10.83 32.40 -15.31
N LEU A 342 -11.69 31.56 -14.76
CA LEU A 342 -13.15 31.66 -14.89
C LEU A 342 -13.70 32.92 -14.21
N ALA A 343 -13.13 33.36 -13.09
CA ALA A 343 -13.55 34.59 -12.41
C ALA A 343 -13.20 35.88 -13.16
N LYS A 344 -12.23 35.83 -14.10
CA LYS A 344 -11.76 36.99 -14.88
C LYS A 344 -12.20 36.94 -16.36
N ALA A 345 -12.79 35.84 -16.80
CA ALA A 345 -13.21 35.60 -18.17
C ALA A 345 -14.54 36.32 -18.49
N SER A 346 -14.76 36.62 -19.78
CA SER A 346 -16.07 37.06 -20.28
C SER A 346 -17.00 35.85 -20.46
N ALA A 347 -18.32 36.08 -20.57
CA ALA A 347 -19.30 34.99 -20.70
C ALA A 347 -18.97 34.01 -21.84
N GLN A 348 -18.50 34.54 -22.98
CA GLN A 348 -18.11 33.77 -24.16
C GLN A 348 -16.80 32.99 -23.96
N ASP A 349 -15.85 33.56 -23.22
CA ASP A 349 -14.57 32.88 -22.92
C ASP A 349 -14.73 31.78 -21.87
N VAL A 350 -15.72 31.90 -20.97
CA VAL A 350 -15.99 30.91 -19.91
C VAL A 350 -16.34 29.54 -20.51
N HIS A 351 -17.16 29.53 -21.57
CA HIS A 351 -17.58 28.30 -22.25
C HIS A 351 -16.39 27.59 -22.91
N GLU A 352 -15.59 28.34 -23.68
CA GLU A 352 -14.40 27.81 -24.35
C GLU A 352 -13.35 27.30 -23.36
N ILE A 353 -13.12 28.04 -22.27
CA ILE A 353 -12.15 27.64 -21.23
C ILE A 353 -12.60 26.35 -20.55
N LEU A 354 -13.87 26.23 -20.18
CA LEU A 354 -14.39 25.08 -19.45
C LEU A 354 -14.40 23.81 -20.32
N ILE A 355 -14.85 23.94 -21.57
CA ILE A 355 -14.82 22.85 -22.55
C ILE A 355 -13.40 22.41 -22.86
N SER A 356 -12.49 23.35 -23.10
CA SER A 356 -11.10 23.02 -23.41
C SER A 356 -10.44 22.26 -22.26
N GLU A 357 -10.64 22.70 -21.02
CA GLU A 357 -10.03 22.07 -19.87
C GLU A 357 -10.62 20.68 -19.58
N ILE A 358 -11.95 20.52 -19.67
CA ILE A 358 -12.59 19.22 -19.46
C ILE A 358 -12.26 18.26 -20.59
N GLY A 359 -12.22 18.74 -21.84
CA GLY A 359 -11.77 17.98 -23.00
C GLY A 359 -10.34 17.47 -22.83
N GLN A 360 -9.43 18.29 -22.30
CA GLN A 360 -8.07 17.86 -21.97
C GLN A 360 -8.03 16.77 -20.90
N GLN A 361 -8.86 16.86 -19.86
CA GLN A 361 -8.93 15.81 -18.83
C GLN A 361 -9.45 14.49 -19.42
N VAL A 362 -10.43 14.54 -20.31
CA VAL A 362 -10.95 13.37 -21.02
C VAL A 362 -9.90 12.76 -21.95
N ALA A 363 -9.20 13.58 -22.74
CA ALA A 363 -8.13 13.14 -23.63
C ALA A 363 -7.01 12.43 -22.86
N GLN A 364 -6.59 12.98 -21.72
CA GLN A 364 -5.55 12.38 -20.88
C GLN A 364 -5.96 11.02 -20.29
N VAL A 365 -7.23 10.86 -19.90
CA VAL A 365 -7.74 9.59 -19.38
C VAL A 365 -7.84 8.54 -20.49
N LEU A 366 -8.26 8.94 -21.70
CA LEU A 366 -8.34 8.05 -22.87
C LEU A 366 -6.98 7.77 -23.53
N GLY A 367 -5.93 8.54 -23.18
CA GLY A 367 -4.59 8.39 -23.75
C GLY A 367 -4.44 8.98 -25.15
N PHE A 368 -5.27 9.95 -25.53
CA PHE A 368 -5.16 10.66 -26.81
C PHE A 368 -4.07 11.74 -26.76
N ASP A 369 -3.42 11.96 -27.90
CA ASP A 369 -2.41 13.01 -28.04
C ASP A 369 -3.09 14.39 -28.15
N ALA A 370 -2.38 15.46 -27.79
CA ALA A 370 -2.92 16.83 -27.74
C ALA A 370 -3.45 17.40 -29.09
N ASN A 371 -3.29 16.66 -30.19
CA ASN A 371 -3.76 17.01 -31.53
C ASN A 371 -4.98 16.21 -32.00
N ASP A 372 -5.47 15.25 -31.22
CA ASP A 372 -6.67 14.49 -31.58
C ASP A 372 -7.93 15.32 -31.31
N ILE A 373 -8.76 15.49 -32.34
CA ILE A 373 -10.01 16.26 -32.24
C ILE A 373 -11.05 15.37 -31.57
N LEU A 374 -11.36 15.66 -30.30
CA LEU A 374 -12.49 15.05 -29.60
C LEU A 374 -13.79 15.73 -30.02
N ASP A 375 -14.77 14.93 -30.43
CA ASP A 375 -16.15 15.42 -30.57
C ASP A 375 -16.77 15.54 -29.17
N HIS A 376 -17.10 16.77 -28.77
CA HIS A 376 -17.59 17.09 -27.43
C HIS A 376 -19.05 16.64 -27.18
N GLU A 377 -19.78 16.28 -28.25
CA GLU A 377 -21.15 15.74 -28.18
C GLU A 377 -21.17 14.20 -28.20
N GLN A 378 -20.04 13.56 -28.50
CA GLN A 378 -19.96 12.11 -28.56
C GLN A 378 -19.96 11.48 -27.15
N GLY A 379 -20.65 10.35 -27.00
CA GLY A 379 -20.71 9.60 -25.76
C GLY A 379 -19.33 9.07 -25.36
N LEU A 380 -18.88 9.38 -24.15
CA LEU A 380 -17.54 9.00 -23.65
C LEU A 380 -17.32 7.48 -23.66
N PHE A 381 -18.36 6.68 -23.40
CA PHE A 381 -18.29 5.22 -23.46
C PHE A 381 -18.12 4.69 -24.89
N ASP A 382 -18.65 5.40 -25.89
CA ASP A 382 -18.51 5.03 -27.31
C ASP A 382 -17.09 5.32 -27.83
N VAL A 383 -16.37 6.25 -27.19
CA VAL A 383 -14.98 6.60 -27.47
C VAL A 383 -13.98 5.72 -26.68
N GLY A 384 -14.48 4.78 -25.86
CA GLY A 384 -13.67 3.78 -25.18
C GLY A 384 -13.45 4.01 -23.68
N LEU A 385 -14.19 4.93 -23.05
CA LEU A 385 -14.14 5.13 -21.61
C LEU A 385 -14.72 3.90 -20.87
N ASP A 386 -13.96 3.30 -19.94
CA ASP A 386 -14.43 2.19 -19.11
C ASP A 386 -14.81 2.59 -17.68
N SER A 387 -15.26 1.63 -16.87
CA SER A 387 -15.73 1.88 -15.49
C SER A 387 -14.63 2.33 -14.52
N LEU A 388 -13.36 2.00 -14.76
CA LEU A 388 -12.24 2.49 -13.94
C LEU A 388 -11.82 3.89 -14.39
N MET A 389 -11.79 4.13 -15.70
CA MET A 389 -11.54 5.45 -16.30
C MET A 389 -12.59 6.49 -15.90
N ALA A 390 -13.86 6.09 -15.77
CA ALA A 390 -14.92 6.97 -15.27
C ALA A 390 -14.66 7.46 -13.84
N ILE A 391 -14.10 6.61 -12.98
CA ILE A 391 -13.73 6.98 -11.60
C ILE A 391 -12.52 7.92 -11.62
N GLU A 392 -11.52 7.65 -12.46
CA GLU A 392 -10.35 8.52 -12.62
C GLU A 392 -10.75 9.92 -13.11
N LEU A 393 -11.56 9.99 -14.18
CA LEU A 393 -12.06 11.24 -14.75
C LEU A 393 -12.83 12.07 -13.70
N ARG A 394 -13.73 11.43 -12.95
CA ARG A 394 -14.50 12.10 -11.88
C ARG A 394 -13.59 12.66 -10.78
N ASN A 395 -12.54 11.93 -10.39
CA ASN A 395 -11.60 12.39 -9.36
C ASN A 395 -10.72 13.55 -9.85
N ARG A 396 -10.30 13.52 -11.12
CA ARG A 396 -9.58 14.62 -11.78
C ARG A 396 -10.44 15.89 -11.85
N LEU A 397 -11.69 15.76 -12.29
CA LEU A 397 -12.64 16.88 -12.33
C LEU A 397 -12.92 17.45 -10.93
N GLN A 398 -13.09 16.60 -9.91
CA GLN A 398 -13.27 17.03 -8.52
C GLN A 398 -12.06 17.83 -7.99
N THR A 399 -10.85 17.44 -8.39
CA THR A 399 -9.62 18.17 -8.03
C THR A 399 -9.53 19.51 -8.76
N LEU A 400 -9.90 19.52 -10.04
CA LEU A 400 -9.88 20.69 -10.91
C LEU A 400 -10.85 21.79 -10.43
N VAL A 401 -12.07 21.42 -10.03
CA VAL A 401 -13.10 22.37 -9.55
C VAL A 401 -13.05 22.62 -8.04
N GLY A 402 -12.29 21.82 -7.28
CA GLY A 402 -12.15 21.96 -5.83
C GLY A 402 -13.41 21.66 -5.02
N GLN A 403 -14.43 21.02 -5.62
CA GLN A 403 -15.70 20.66 -4.99
C GLN A 403 -16.03 19.18 -5.18
N ALA A 404 -16.74 18.59 -4.22
CA ALA A 404 -17.13 17.18 -4.28
C ALA A 404 -18.13 16.92 -5.42
N LEU A 405 -17.85 15.92 -6.27
CA LEU A 405 -18.73 15.54 -7.39
C LEU A 405 -19.45 14.20 -7.09
N PRO A 406 -20.68 13.95 -7.58
CA PRO A 406 -21.34 12.66 -7.39
C PRO A 406 -20.57 11.49 -8.00
N SER A 407 -20.75 10.27 -7.47
CA SER A 407 -20.13 9.06 -8.04
C SER A 407 -20.75 8.61 -9.36
N THR A 408 -21.95 9.10 -9.67
CA THR A 408 -22.71 8.80 -10.90
C THR A 408 -22.47 9.83 -12.00
N LEU A 409 -21.66 10.87 -11.77
CA LEU A 409 -21.45 12.00 -12.69
C LEU A 409 -21.28 11.58 -14.16
N ILE A 410 -20.36 10.66 -14.44
CA ILE A 410 -20.03 10.25 -15.81
C ILE A 410 -21.15 9.42 -16.46
N PHE A 411 -22.00 8.79 -15.66
CA PHE A 411 -23.17 8.04 -16.13
C PHE A 411 -24.38 8.95 -16.35
N ASP A 412 -24.54 9.96 -15.50
CA ASP A 412 -25.63 10.94 -15.59
C ASP A 412 -25.36 11.96 -16.72
N TYR A 413 -24.08 12.24 -17.00
CA TYR A 413 -23.61 13.20 -18.00
C TYR A 413 -22.54 12.54 -18.90
N PRO A 414 -22.95 11.66 -19.84
CA PRO A 414 -22.03 10.86 -20.65
C PRO A 414 -21.26 11.60 -21.75
N THR A 415 -21.36 12.93 -21.88
CA THR A 415 -20.61 13.73 -22.87
C THR A 415 -19.83 14.87 -22.23
N VAL A 416 -18.77 15.34 -22.88
CA VAL A 416 -17.98 16.51 -22.43
C VAL A 416 -18.89 17.72 -22.24
N GLN A 417 -19.79 17.97 -23.20
CA GLN A 417 -20.74 19.08 -23.14
C GLN A 417 -21.66 19.00 -21.91
N GLN A 418 -22.20 17.81 -21.61
CA GLN A 418 -23.09 17.60 -20.48
C GLN A 418 -22.37 17.76 -19.14
N ILE A 419 -21.12 17.32 -19.05
CA ILE A 419 -20.28 17.53 -17.86
C ILE A 419 -20.01 19.02 -17.66
N CYS A 420 -19.70 19.77 -18.72
CA CYS A 420 -19.52 21.23 -18.65
C CYS A 420 -20.79 21.93 -18.15
N ASP A 421 -21.95 21.58 -18.72
CA ASP A 421 -23.25 22.12 -18.33
C ASP A 421 -23.55 21.87 -16.85
N TYR A 422 -23.34 20.65 -16.36
CA TYR A 422 -23.53 20.29 -14.95
C TYR A 422 -22.56 21.07 -14.04
N LEU A 423 -21.27 21.12 -14.40
CA LEU A 423 -20.27 21.81 -13.58
C LEU A 423 -20.53 23.31 -13.52
N ALA A 424 -20.97 23.93 -14.61
CA ALA A 424 -21.28 25.36 -14.63
C ALA A 424 -22.55 25.69 -13.83
N LYS A 425 -23.62 24.88 -13.97
CA LYS A 425 -24.93 25.16 -13.36
C LYS A 425 -25.04 24.71 -11.91
N ASP A 426 -24.63 23.48 -11.61
CA ASP A 426 -24.94 22.83 -10.35
C ASP A 426 -23.78 22.87 -9.35
N VAL A 427 -22.54 23.09 -9.82
CA VAL A 427 -21.33 23.06 -8.97
C VAL A 427 -20.70 24.44 -8.82
N LEU A 428 -20.39 25.11 -9.93
CA LEU A 428 -19.71 26.40 -9.94
C LEU A 428 -20.67 27.60 -9.89
N LEU A 429 -21.98 27.37 -10.15
CA LEU A 429 -23.04 28.38 -10.14
C LEU A 429 -22.66 29.63 -10.95
N LEU A 430 -22.13 29.41 -12.16
CA LEU A 430 -21.63 30.47 -13.03
C LEU A 430 -22.82 31.25 -13.62
N PRO A 431 -23.05 32.52 -13.23
CA PRO A 431 -24.23 33.28 -13.68
C PRO A 431 -24.19 33.59 -15.19
N GLN A 432 -22.98 33.63 -15.74
CA GLN A 432 -22.69 33.97 -17.14
C GLN A 432 -22.94 32.80 -18.11
N TRP A 433 -23.21 31.59 -17.59
CA TRP A 433 -23.40 30.38 -18.40
C TRP A 433 -24.78 30.30 -19.09
N ASP A 434 -25.80 30.98 -18.53
CA ASP A 434 -27.15 30.98 -19.09
C ASP A 434 -27.37 32.08 -20.15
N GLU A 435 -26.57 33.16 -20.16
CA GLU A 435 -26.69 34.28 -21.10
C GLU A 435 -26.36 33.87 -22.56
N GLU A 436 -25.41 32.94 -22.75
CA GLU A 436 -24.98 32.52 -24.09
C GLU A 436 -25.96 31.54 -24.77
N LYS A 437 -26.73 30.75 -24.00
CA LYS A 437 -27.79 29.89 -24.55
C LYS A 437 -28.99 30.71 -25.04
N GLU A 438 -29.29 31.84 -24.39
CA GLU A 438 -30.32 32.78 -24.86
C GLU A 438 -29.86 33.58 -26.08
N GLU A 439 -28.57 33.95 -26.18
CA GLU A 439 -28.02 34.64 -27.36
C GLU A 439 -27.92 33.72 -28.58
N LYS A 440 -27.43 32.47 -28.46
CA LYS A 440 -27.43 31.50 -29.57
C LYS A 440 -28.83 31.12 -30.04
N HIS A 441 -29.80 30.94 -29.15
CA HIS A 441 -31.19 30.73 -29.55
C HIS A 441 -31.81 31.95 -30.24
N GLN A 442 -31.41 33.18 -29.87
CA GLN A 442 -31.86 34.39 -30.56
C GLN A 442 -31.14 34.62 -31.90
N GLU A 443 -29.87 34.21 -32.04
CA GLU A 443 -29.13 34.24 -33.30
C GLU A 443 -29.62 33.17 -34.27
N ASP A 444 -29.84 31.93 -33.83
CA ASP A 444 -30.43 30.88 -34.66
C ASP A 444 -31.88 31.19 -35.05
N ALA A 445 -32.67 31.80 -34.15
CA ALA A 445 -34.00 32.30 -34.49
C ALA A 445 -33.94 33.49 -35.47
N LYS A 446 -32.93 34.38 -35.34
CA LYS A 446 -32.70 35.47 -36.30
C LYS A 446 -32.23 34.96 -37.65
N LEU A 447 -31.33 33.97 -37.69
CA LEU A 447 -30.85 33.31 -38.90
C LEU A 447 -31.98 32.52 -39.60
N GLN A 448 -32.89 31.89 -38.84
CA GLN A 448 -34.10 31.28 -39.39
C GLN A 448 -35.12 32.31 -39.92
N THR A 449 -35.24 33.49 -39.30
CA THR A 449 -36.09 34.56 -39.85
C THR A 449 -35.47 35.29 -41.06
N VAL A 450 -34.14 35.35 -41.17
CA VAL A 450 -33.44 35.95 -42.33
C VAL A 450 -33.41 34.97 -43.52
N ASN A 451 -33.45 33.66 -43.29
CA ASN A 451 -33.55 32.65 -44.35
C ASN A 451 -34.97 32.46 -44.92
N ASN A 452 -35.99 33.16 -44.41
CA ASN A 452 -37.36 33.10 -44.96
C ASN A 452 -37.65 34.18 -46.03
N ASP A 453 -36.71 35.06 -46.36
CA ASP A 453 -36.88 36.10 -47.40
C ASP A 453 -36.07 35.85 -48.69
N VAL A 454 -35.69 34.60 -48.95
CA VAL A 454 -35.24 34.17 -50.28
C VAL A 454 -36.02 32.92 -50.65
N GLU A 455 -36.98 33.04 -51.58
CA GLU A 455 -37.53 31.87 -52.28
C GLU A 455 -36.38 31.11 -52.94
N PRO A 456 -36.11 29.84 -52.58
CA PRO A 456 -35.33 28.97 -53.42
C PRO A 456 -36.31 28.22 -54.30
N ALA A 457 -36.29 28.55 -55.59
CA ALA A 457 -36.66 27.58 -56.61
C ALA A 457 -35.68 26.40 -56.51
N GLY A 458 -36.05 25.37 -55.75
CA GLY A 458 -35.27 24.15 -55.56
C GLY A 458 -36.09 23.15 -54.79
N LEU A 459 -36.42 22.02 -55.42
CA LEU A 459 -37.33 21.00 -54.87
C LEU A 459 -36.92 20.58 -53.46
N ALA A 460 -37.90 20.49 -52.58
CA ALA A 460 -37.69 20.04 -51.21
C ALA A 460 -37.28 18.56 -51.18
N VAL A 461 -36.49 18.17 -50.18
CA VAL A 461 -35.98 16.79 -50.00
C VAL A 461 -37.11 15.75 -50.01
N ALA A 462 -38.30 16.11 -49.53
CA ALA A 462 -39.49 15.25 -49.54
C ALA A 462 -40.05 14.96 -50.96
N GLU A 463 -39.78 15.81 -51.94
CA GLU A 463 -40.20 15.58 -53.33
C GLU A 463 -39.23 14.62 -54.04
N LEU A 464 -37.93 14.67 -53.72
CA LEU A 464 -36.92 13.75 -54.25
C LEU A 464 -37.16 12.30 -53.82
N GLU A 465 -37.69 12.08 -52.62
CA GLU A 465 -38.01 10.73 -52.11
C GLU A 465 -39.23 10.10 -52.80
N MET A 466 -40.06 10.89 -53.48
CA MET A 466 -41.24 10.40 -54.22
C MET A 466 -41.00 10.25 -55.73
N MET A 467 -39.80 10.58 -56.23
CA MET A 467 -39.48 10.51 -57.65
C MET A 467 -39.05 9.10 -58.07
N SER A 468 -39.40 8.72 -59.30
CA SER A 468 -38.94 7.45 -59.86
C SER A 468 -37.44 7.49 -60.16
N GLU A 469 -36.80 6.32 -60.14
CA GLU A 469 -35.35 6.17 -60.37
C GLU A 469 -34.91 6.82 -61.71
N SER A 470 -35.76 6.78 -62.73
CA SER A 470 -35.52 7.43 -64.03
C SER A 470 -35.55 8.97 -63.98
N GLU A 471 -36.29 9.56 -63.05
CA GLU A 471 -36.40 11.02 -62.93
C GLU A 471 -35.23 11.59 -62.10
N LEU A 472 -34.74 10.82 -61.13
CA LEU A 472 -33.51 11.11 -60.38
C LEU A 472 -32.27 11.08 -61.28
N GLU A 473 -32.16 10.10 -62.18
CA GLU A 473 -31.07 10.02 -63.15
C GLU A 473 -31.05 11.21 -64.13
N ALA A 474 -32.22 11.71 -64.54
CA ALA A 474 -32.32 12.88 -65.42
C ALA A 474 -31.88 14.18 -64.71
N LEU A 475 -32.21 14.34 -63.44
CA LEU A 475 -31.78 15.48 -62.61
C LEU A 475 -30.26 15.47 -62.38
N LEU A 476 -29.68 14.31 -62.09
CA LEU A 476 -28.23 14.13 -61.93
C LEU A 476 -27.47 14.46 -63.22
N MET A 477 -27.96 13.99 -64.37
CA MET A 477 -27.38 14.34 -65.67
C MET A 477 -27.42 15.84 -65.95
N MET A 478 -28.51 16.52 -65.57
CA MET A 478 -28.65 17.97 -65.76
C MET A 478 -27.70 18.76 -64.86
N GLU A 479 -27.54 18.37 -63.59
CA GLU A 479 -26.63 19.00 -62.63
C GLU A 479 -25.17 18.82 -63.06
N VAL A 480 -24.78 17.62 -63.53
CA VAL A 480 -23.44 17.33 -64.06
C VAL A 480 -23.14 18.17 -65.30
N THR A 481 -24.14 18.41 -66.16
CA THR A 481 -24.00 19.25 -67.35
C THR A 481 -23.84 20.73 -67.00
N ASN A 482 -24.50 21.21 -65.94
CA ASN A 482 -24.37 22.58 -65.44
C ASN A 482 -23.00 22.83 -64.78
N ILE A 483 -22.49 21.85 -64.01
CA ILE A 483 -21.14 21.92 -63.41
C ILE A 483 -20.07 21.96 -64.50
N GLN A 484 -20.24 21.21 -65.60
CA GLN A 484 -19.32 21.24 -66.74
C GLN A 484 -19.33 22.55 -67.53
N LYS A 485 -20.41 23.34 -67.44
CA LYS A 485 -20.52 24.66 -68.10
C LYS A 485 -20.03 25.82 -67.23
N GLY A 486 -19.61 25.56 -65.98
CA GLY A 486 -19.06 26.58 -65.09
C GLY A 486 -20.08 27.64 -64.66
N GLU A 487 -21.38 27.33 -64.70
CA GLU A 487 -22.42 28.17 -64.10
C GLU A 487 -22.76 27.61 -62.71
N ARG A 488 -22.01 28.06 -61.70
CA ARG A 488 -22.55 28.31 -60.36
C ARG A 488 -21.70 29.33 -59.63
#